data_AF-Q58S80-F1
#
_entry.id   AF-Q58S80-F1
#
_cell.length_a   1.000
_cell.length_b   1.000
_cell.length_c   1.000
_cell.angle_alpha   90.00
_cell.angle_beta   90.00
_cell.angle_gamma   90.00
#
_symmetry.space_group_name_H-M   'P 1'
#
loop_
_entity.id
_entity.type
_entity.pdbx_description
1 polymer ?
#
loop_
_entity_poly.entity_id
_entity_poly.type
_entity_poly.pdbx_seq_one_letter_code
_entity_poly.pdbx_strand_id
1 'polypeptide(L)'
;MLVDAINHRHSATATETTVFGPFYIDGMPDREFGENMAFTPGETALVRGRVVDVNGKALAGAVLDVWQTAENGMYSGQDTRQPFGNLRGRYRTDADGCFAIRTIVPVAYPIPTDGPVGRMLDAANRHAWRPAHCIS
;
A
#
# COMPACT_ATOMS: atom_id res chain seq x y z
N MET A 1 -12.51 3.42 -10.50
CA MET A 1 -12.68 4.53 -9.54
C MET A 1 -12.71 5.82 -10.35
N LEU A 2 -13.86 6.47 -10.50
CA LEU A 2 -14.07 7.49 -11.55
C LEU A 2 -13.36 8.82 -11.25
N VAL A 3 -13.52 9.35 -10.04
CA VAL A 3 -12.95 10.65 -9.66
C VAL A 3 -11.42 10.63 -9.74
N ASP A 4 -10.79 9.55 -9.29
CA ASP A 4 -9.34 9.35 -9.41
C ASP A 4 -8.89 9.39 -10.88
N ALA A 5 -9.52 8.57 -11.73
CA ALA A 5 -9.19 8.49 -13.15
C ALA A 5 -9.39 9.80 -13.93
N ILE A 6 -10.40 10.61 -13.55
CA ILE A 6 -10.64 11.91 -14.20
C ILE A 6 -9.53 12.91 -13.88
N ASN A 7 -9.07 12.93 -12.62
CA ASN A 7 -8.11 13.92 -12.15
C ASN A 7 -6.64 13.51 -12.39
N HIS A 8 -6.39 12.23 -12.63
CA HIS A 8 -5.07 11.70 -12.95
C HIS A 8 -5.02 11.18 -14.38
N ARG A 9 -5.31 12.02 -15.37
CA ARG A 9 -5.04 11.69 -16.78
C ARG A 9 -3.54 11.83 -17.03
N HIS A 10 -2.89 10.77 -17.50
CA HIS A 10 -1.44 10.71 -17.65
C HIS A 10 -1.02 10.17 -19.02
N SER A 11 0.26 10.36 -19.37
CA SER A 11 0.86 9.71 -20.54
C SER A 11 0.92 8.19 -20.32
N ALA A 12 0.94 7.42 -21.40
CA ALA A 12 0.96 5.95 -21.36
C ALA A 12 2.17 5.33 -20.61
N THR A 13 3.19 6.14 -20.30
CA THR A 13 4.43 5.70 -19.65
C THR A 13 4.47 5.95 -18.14
N ALA A 14 3.55 6.76 -17.60
CA ALA A 14 3.46 6.97 -16.16
C ALA A 14 2.74 5.80 -15.48
N THR A 15 3.12 5.46 -14.25
CA THR A 15 2.40 4.47 -13.45
C THR A 15 0.96 4.95 -13.20
N GLU A 16 -0.01 4.08 -13.45
CA GLU A 16 -1.42 4.39 -13.24
C GLU A 16 -1.70 4.67 -11.76
N THR A 17 -2.58 5.64 -11.48
CA THR A 17 -3.02 5.94 -10.12
C THR A 17 -4.13 4.99 -9.67
N THR A 18 -4.33 4.93 -8.37
CA THR A 18 -5.50 4.30 -7.76
C THR A 18 -5.87 5.05 -6.50
N VAL A 19 -6.99 4.66 -5.89
CA VAL A 19 -7.47 5.34 -4.69
C VAL A 19 -6.60 5.11 -3.47
N PHE A 20 -6.42 6.20 -2.71
CA PHE A 20 -5.69 6.24 -1.45
C PHE A 20 -6.29 5.33 -0.37
N GLY A 21 -7.62 5.27 -0.31
CA GLY A 21 -8.34 4.59 0.77
C GLY A 21 -8.24 5.34 2.11
N PRO A 22 -8.89 4.83 3.18
CA PRO A 22 -9.00 5.53 4.45
C PRO A 22 -7.88 5.21 5.46
N PHE A 23 -6.89 4.39 5.07
CA PHE A 23 -5.98 3.74 6.03
C PHE A 23 -4.55 4.29 6.03
N TYR A 24 -4.28 5.39 5.34
CA TYR A 24 -3.01 6.09 5.47
C TYR A 24 -2.90 6.75 6.85
N ILE A 25 -1.69 6.73 7.42
CA ILE A 25 -1.35 7.41 8.67
C ILE A 25 -0.04 8.16 8.40
N ASP A 26 -0.05 9.46 8.66
CA ASP A 26 1.14 10.31 8.52
C ASP A 26 2.18 10.02 9.63
N GLY A 27 3.43 10.42 9.42
CA GLY A 27 4.50 10.32 10.41
C GLY A 27 4.96 8.89 10.70
N MET A 28 4.80 7.97 9.74
CA MET A 28 5.38 6.63 9.84
C MET A 28 6.92 6.69 9.69
N PRO A 29 7.67 5.74 10.28
CA PRO A 29 9.12 5.80 10.30
C PRO A 29 9.76 5.87 8.92
N ASP A 30 10.78 6.72 8.74
CA ASP A 30 11.76 6.56 7.67
C ASP A 30 12.52 5.24 7.87
N ARG A 31 12.68 4.48 6.80
CA ARG A 31 13.27 3.14 6.79
C ARG A 31 14.39 3.05 5.77
N GLU A 32 15.42 2.29 6.13
CA GLU A 32 16.60 2.09 5.29
C GLU A 32 16.30 1.18 4.09
N PHE A 33 17.18 1.19 3.09
CA PHE A 33 17.06 0.35 1.91
C PHE A 33 16.98 -1.14 2.28
N GLY A 34 15.88 -1.78 1.93
CA GLY A 34 15.64 -3.20 2.22
C GLY A 34 15.30 -3.49 3.68
N GLU A 35 15.09 -2.48 4.52
CA GLU A 35 14.64 -2.65 5.90
C GLU A 35 13.28 -3.37 5.92
N ASN A 36 13.09 -4.23 6.92
CA ASN A 36 11.85 -4.96 7.11
C ASN A 36 10.81 -4.10 7.85
N MET A 37 9.64 -3.92 7.24
CA MET A 37 8.50 -3.25 7.89
C MET A 37 7.54 -4.20 8.61
N ALA A 38 7.71 -5.52 8.48
CA ALA A 38 6.84 -6.50 9.13
C ALA A 38 7.30 -6.83 10.56
N PHE A 39 6.47 -6.48 11.55
CA PHE A 39 6.62 -6.82 12.97
C PHE A 39 5.62 -7.89 13.44
N THR A 40 4.79 -8.39 12.53
CA THR A 40 3.85 -9.49 12.73
C THR A 40 4.16 -10.65 11.78
N PRO A 41 3.76 -11.90 12.11
CA PRO A 41 3.95 -13.05 11.23
C PRO A 41 3.33 -12.87 9.83
N GLY A 42 3.91 -13.58 8.87
CA GLY A 42 3.41 -13.72 7.50
C GLY A 42 4.43 -14.35 6.56
N GLU A 43 3.97 -14.77 5.38
CA GLU A 43 4.87 -15.25 4.32
C GLU A 43 5.80 -14.11 3.90
N THR A 44 7.12 -14.29 4.05
CA THR A 44 8.10 -13.21 3.78
C THR A 44 8.13 -12.87 2.29
N ALA A 45 8.18 -11.58 1.99
CA ALA A 45 8.31 -11.05 0.65
C ALA A 45 9.39 -9.96 0.56
N LEU A 46 10.00 -9.84 -0.63
CA LEU A 46 10.86 -8.72 -1.00
C LEU A 46 10.20 -7.97 -2.16
N VAL A 47 9.80 -6.73 -1.91
CA VAL A 47 9.32 -5.81 -2.95
C VAL A 47 10.50 -4.95 -3.35
N ARG A 48 10.84 -4.94 -4.65
CA ARG A 48 11.92 -4.13 -5.19
C ARG A 48 11.53 -3.56 -6.54
N GLY A 49 12.06 -2.39 -6.85
CA GLY A 49 11.77 -1.71 -8.10
C GLY A 49 12.67 -0.51 -8.30
N ARG A 50 12.31 0.29 -9.31
CA ARG A 50 12.98 1.56 -9.61
C ARG A 50 11.95 2.65 -9.82
N VAL A 51 12.27 3.86 -9.37
CA VAL A 51 11.51 5.06 -9.67
C VAL A 51 12.26 5.82 -10.77
N VAL A 52 11.55 6.09 -11.86
CA VAL A 52 12.08 6.75 -13.06
C VAL A 52 11.13 7.85 -13.52
N ASP A 53 11.66 8.82 -14.26
CA ASP A 53 10.82 9.78 -14.99
C ASP A 53 10.23 9.17 -16.28
N VAL A 54 9.43 9.96 -17.00
CA VAL A 54 8.78 9.53 -18.25
C VAL A 54 9.75 9.20 -19.40
N ASN A 55 11.02 9.59 -19.27
CA ASN A 55 12.09 9.27 -20.22
C ASN A 55 12.95 8.08 -19.75
N GLY A 56 12.61 7.46 -18.61
CA GLY A 56 13.34 6.35 -18.03
C GLY A 56 14.57 6.76 -17.20
N LYS A 57 14.77 8.05 -16.92
CA LYS A 57 15.87 8.51 -16.07
C LYS A 57 15.58 8.19 -14.62
N ALA A 58 16.56 7.61 -13.92
CA ALA A 58 16.48 7.32 -12.49
C ALA A 58 16.21 8.56 -11.65
N LEU A 59 15.31 8.44 -10.67
CA LEU A 59 15.02 9.47 -9.68
C LEU A 59 15.60 9.07 -8.33
N ALA A 60 16.73 9.68 -7.95
CA ALA A 60 17.37 9.46 -6.67
C ALA A 60 16.68 10.24 -5.54
N GLY A 61 16.57 9.63 -4.35
CA GLY A 61 15.95 10.24 -3.18
C GLY A 61 14.42 10.40 -3.26
N ALA A 62 13.77 9.77 -4.24
CA ALA A 62 12.32 9.71 -4.31
C ALA A 62 11.77 8.97 -3.08
N VAL A 63 10.72 9.52 -2.48
CA VAL A 63 10.13 9.01 -1.24
C VAL A 63 8.97 8.09 -1.57
N LEU A 64 8.94 6.90 -0.96
CA LEU A 64 7.84 5.94 -1.06
C LEU A 64 7.22 5.75 0.32
N ASP A 65 6.01 6.26 0.52
CA ASP A 65 5.21 5.96 1.73
C ASP A 65 4.40 4.70 1.48
N VAL A 66 4.73 3.62 2.18
CA VAL A 66 4.17 2.29 1.91
C VAL A 66 3.35 1.78 3.09
N TRP A 67 2.19 1.17 2.82
CA TRP A 67 1.38 0.50 3.84
C TRP A 67 0.57 -0.69 3.29
N GLN A 68 0.37 -1.70 4.15
CA GLN A 68 -0.45 -2.89 3.85
C GLN A 68 -1.12 -3.46 5.11
N THR A 69 -2.03 -4.41 4.94
CA THR A 69 -2.66 -5.17 6.05
C THR A 69 -1.74 -6.29 6.55
N ALA A 70 -1.89 -6.66 7.81
CA ALA A 70 -1.36 -7.92 8.36
C ALA A 70 -2.18 -9.13 7.88
N GLU A 71 -1.75 -10.36 8.24
CA GLU A 71 -2.45 -11.60 7.90
C GLU A 71 -3.91 -11.64 8.39
N ASN A 72 -4.22 -10.92 9.46
CA ASN A 72 -5.59 -10.81 9.96
C ASN A 72 -6.47 -9.85 9.12
N GLY A 73 -5.96 -9.32 8.00
CA GLY A 73 -6.67 -8.42 7.11
C GLY A 73 -6.85 -7.00 7.66
N MET A 74 -6.17 -6.64 8.76
CA MET A 74 -6.29 -5.34 9.42
C MET A 74 -5.00 -4.52 9.27
N TYR A 75 -5.16 -3.22 9.10
CA TYR A 75 -4.05 -2.27 9.15
C TYR A 75 -3.65 -1.96 10.61
N SER A 76 -2.37 -1.69 10.85
CA SER A 76 -1.94 -1.07 12.10
C SER A 76 -2.61 0.29 12.27
N GLY A 77 -3.07 0.59 13.51
CA GLY A 77 -3.91 1.75 13.83
C GLY A 77 -5.42 1.47 13.76
N GLN A 78 -5.86 0.57 12.85
CA GLN A 78 -7.20 0.00 12.91
C GLN A 78 -7.25 -1.14 13.94
N ASP A 79 -6.26 -2.04 13.90
CA ASP A 79 -5.99 -2.97 14.99
C ASP A 79 -4.94 -2.37 15.91
N THR A 80 -5.39 -1.82 17.04
CA THR A 80 -4.53 -1.13 18.02
C THR A 80 -3.60 -2.07 18.79
N ARG A 81 -3.73 -3.39 18.60
CA ARG A 81 -2.83 -4.40 19.18
C ARG A 81 -1.56 -4.59 18.33
N GLN A 82 -1.57 -4.16 17.07
CA GLN A 82 -0.39 -4.23 16.23
C GLN A 82 0.65 -3.19 16.67
N PRO A 83 1.97 -3.50 16.57
CA PRO A 83 3.01 -2.53 16.90
C PRO A 83 2.92 -1.25 16.06
N PHE A 84 3.36 -0.12 16.63
CA PHE A 84 3.50 1.12 15.88
C PHE A 84 4.43 0.92 14.67
N GLY A 85 4.03 1.46 13.51
CA GLY A 85 4.78 1.30 12.26
C GLY A 85 4.74 -0.12 11.66
N ASN A 86 3.98 -1.07 12.23
CA ASN A 86 3.85 -2.40 11.63
C ASN A 86 3.26 -2.29 10.23
N LEU A 87 3.96 -2.89 9.25
CA LEU A 87 3.59 -2.92 7.83
C LEU A 87 3.35 -1.54 7.23
N ARG A 88 4.10 -0.55 7.75
CA ARG A 88 4.13 0.84 7.28
C ARG A 88 5.57 1.36 7.28
N GLY A 89 5.91 2.22 6.32
CA GLY A 89 7.20 2.88 6.33
C GLY A 89 7.42 3.82 5.17
N ARG A 90 8.34 4.76 5.37
CA ARG A 90 8.80 5.69 4.36
C ARG A 90 10.18 5.26 3.87
N TYR A 91 10.28 4.84 2.61
CA TYR A 91 11.54 4.43 1.98
C TYR A 91 12.04 5.49 1.01
N ARG A 92 13.32 5.44 0.66
CA ARG A 92 13.94 6.34 -0.33
C ARG A 92 14.66 5.55 -1.39
N THR A 93 14.60 6.03 -2.63
CA THR A 93 15.40 5.47 -3.71
C THR A 93 16.87 5.85 -3.59
N ASP A 94 17.74 4.91 -3.99
CA ASP A 94 19.18 5.15 -4.10
C ASP A 94 19.54 6.01 -5.34
N ALA A 95 20.85 6.18 -5.58
CA ALA A 95 21.36 6.97 -6.71
C ALA A 95 20.92 6.45 -8.09
N ASP A 96 20.64 5.15 -8.21
CA ASP A 96 20.17 4.50 -9.45
C ASP A 96 18.64 4.46 -9.54
N GLY A 97 17.96 5.11 -8.59
CA GLY A 97 16.51 5.17 -8.48
C GLY A 97 15.92 3.88 -7.91
N CYS A 98 16.72 2.95 -7.38
CA CYS A 98 16.25 1.67 -6.88
C CYS A 98 15.71 1.78 -5.46
N PHE A 99 14.71 0.95 -5.13
CA PHE A 99 14.24 0.75 -3.77
C PHE A 99 14.10 -0.75 -3.47
N ALA A 100 14.17 -1.10 -2.19
CA ALA A 100 13.88 -2.44 -1.70
C ALA A 100 13.14 -2.35 -0.35
N ILE A 101 12.16 -3.22 -0.16
CA ILE A 101 11.32 -3.28 1.04
C ILE A 101 11.15 -4.76 1.40
N ARG A 102 11.56 -5.14 2.60
CA ARG A 102 11.22 -6.45 3.17
C ARG A 102 9.89 -6.33 3.90
N THR A 103 8.99 -7.28 3.65
CA THR A 103 7.63 -7.29 4.21
C THR A 103 7.08 -8.72 4.19
N ILE A 104 5.77 -8.88 4.34
CA ILE A 104 5.03 -10.11 4.11
C ILE A 104 4.15 -9.99 2.86
N VAL A 105 3.79 -11.11 2.25
CA VAL A 105 2.81 -11.17 1.16
C VAL A 105 1.48 -10.62 1.68
N PRO A 106 0.90 -9.57 1.04
CA PRO A 106 -0.38 -9.03 1.45
C PRO A 106 -1.49 -10.09 1.27
N VAL A 107 -2.52 -10.02 2.13
CA VAL A 107 -3.69 -10.89 2.05
C VAL A 107 -4.92 -10.12 1.57
N ALA A 108 -5.88 -10.84 0.98
CA ALA A 108 -7.19 -10.26 0.69
C ALA A 108 -7.93 -9.95 2.00
N TYR A 109 -8.72 -8.88 2.02
CA TYR A 109 -9.50 -8.49 3.20
C TYR A 109 -10.85 -7.90 2.83
N PRO A 110 -11.88 -8.06 3.68
CA PRO A 110 -13.19 -7.47 3.44
C PRO A 110 -13.22 -5.99 3.85
N ILE A 111 -14.02 -5.19 3.16
CA ILE A 111 -14.46 -3.89 3.71
C ILE A 111 -15.51 -4.10 4.82
N PRO A 112 -15.70 -3.15 5.75
CA PRO A 112 -16.71 -3.28 6.79
C PRO A 112 -18.12 -3.53 6.22
N THR A 113 -18.80 -4.56 6.72
CA THR A 113 -20.14 -5.00 6.28
C THR A 113 -21.23 -4.82 7.33
N ASP A 114 -20.90 -4.29 8.50
CA ASP A 114 -21.80 -4.02 9.61
C ASP A 114 -22.60 -2.71 9.44
N GLY A 115 -22.27 -1.91 8.44
CA GLY A 115 -22.93 -0.65 8.13
C GLY A 115 -23.94 -0.70 6.97
N PRO A 116 -24.51 0.47 6.60
CA PRO A 116 -25.43 0.58 5.46
C PRO A 116 -24.86 0.07 4.14
N VAL A 117 -23.55 0.26 3.93
CA VAL A 117 -22.84 -0.24 2.73
C VAL A 117 -22.86 -1.76 2.68
N GLY A 118 -22.69 -2.44 3.82
CA GLY A 118 -22.77 -3.90 3.89
C GLY A 118 -24.15 -4.42 3.50
N ARG A 119 -25.22 -3.80 4.01
CA ARG A 119 -26.60 -4.13 3.61
C ARG A 119 -26.86 -3.93 2.12
N MET A 120 -26.28 -2.88 1.53
CA MET A 120 -26.38 -2.64 0.09
C MET A 120 -25.65 -3.72 -0.72
N LEU A 121 -24.46 -4.15 -0.29
CA LEU A 121 -23.71 -5.21 -0.97
C LEU A 121 -24.46 -6.55 -0.92
N ASP A 122 -25.02 -6.89 0.25
CA ASP A 122 -25.83 -8.09 0.45
C ASP A 122 -27.08 -8.07 -0.46
N ALA A 123 -27.82 -6.96 -0.46
CA ALA A 123 -29.00 -6.78 -1.34
C ALA A 123 -28.65 -6.86 -2.84
N ALA A 124 -27.42 -6.53 -3.22
CA ALA A 124 -26.93 -6.63 -4.60
C ALA A 124 -26.27 -7.99 -4.92
N ASN A 125 -26.23 -8.93 -3.99
CA ASN A 125 -25.49 -10.20 -4.08
C ASN A 125 -24.01 -10.00 -4.48
N ARG A 126 -23.35 -9.00 -3.86
CA ARG A 126 -21.94 -8.66 -4.10
C ARG A 126 -21.10 -8.96 -2.88
N HIS A 127 -19.91 -9.53 -3.08
CA HIS A 127 -18.96 -9.77 -2.01
C HIS A 127 -18.25 -8.48 -1.57
N ALA A 128 -17.78 -8.43 -0.32
CA ALA A 128 -17.08 -7.28 0.27
C ALA A 128 -15.54 -7.35 0.18
N TRP A 129 -14.99 -8.40 -0.42
CA TRP A 129 -13.54 -8.65 -0.49
C TRP A 129 -12.81 -7.72 -1.44
N ARG A 130 -11.66 -7.21 -0.98
CA ARG A 130 -10.62 -6.58 -1.80
C ARG A 130 -9.51 -7.61 -2.05
N PRO A 131 -8.92 -7.64 -3.26
CA PRO A 131 -7.72 -8.44 -3.51
C PRO A 131 -6.57 -7.93 -2.66
N ALA A 132 -5.59 -8.81 -2.39
CA ALA A 132 -4.33 -8.47 -1.75
C ALA A 132 -3.63 -7.31 -2.47
N HIS A 133 -3.13 -6.32 -1.72
CA HIS A 133 -2.41 -5.19 -2.29
C HIS A 133 -1.43 -4.56 -1.28
N CYS A 134 -0.39 -3.94 -1.81
CA CYS A 134 0.49 -3.03 -1.11
C CYS A 134 0.29 -1.63 -1.71
N ILE A 135 0.10 -0.61 -0.89
CA ILE A 135 -0.11 0.76 -1.36
C ILE A 135 1.20 1.53 -1.21
N SER A 136 1.57 2.29 -2.25
CA SER A 136 2.76 3.13 -2.35
C SER A 136 2.44 4.44 -3.05
#